data_AF-A0A949MYG5-F1
#
_entry.id   AF-A0A949MYG5-F1
#
_cell.length_a   1.000
_cell.length_b   1.000
_cell.length_c   1.000
_cell.angle_alpha   90.00
_cell.angle_beta   90.00
_cell.angle_gamma   90.00
#
_symmetry.space_group_name_H-M   'P 1'
#
loop_
_entity.id
_entity.type
_entity.pdbx_description
1 polymer ?
#
loop_
_entity_poly.entity_id
_entity_poly.type
_entity_poly.pdbx_seq_one_letter_code
_entity_poly.pdbx_strand_id
1 'polypeptide(L)'
;MFQYLMAGYLHSWLFPFFFTITTETIILWLFVRKIFHINGRDLPLTIVIAAGIFANGFTHPQVWFVFPFIFQSYTIAIVIAELFAFIAEAIFYNIFLKITIKRALIVSLSANAFSFLAGIFLHFFVNSKIF
;
A
#
# COMPACT_ATOMS: atom_id res chain seq x y z
N MET A 1 -12.87 20.66 20.01
CA MET A 1 -11.86 19.64 20.38
C MET A 1 -11.87 18.45 19.43
N PHE A 2 -13.00 17.74 19.24
CA PHE A 2 -13.10 16.59 18.33
C PHE A 2 -12.70 16.89 16.86
N GLN A 3 -13.18 18.00 16.28
CA GLN A 3 -12.81 18.41 14.91
C GLN A 3 -11.29 18.63 14.74
N TYR A 4 -10.61 19.22 15.73
CA TYR A 4 -9.16 19.44 15.68
C TYR A 4 -8.36 18.14 15.77
N LEU A 5 -8.81 17.21 16.61
CA LEU A 5 -8.21 15.87 16.72
C LEU A 5 -8.36 15.07 15.41
N MET A 6 -9.54 15.12 14.78
CA MET A 6 -9.79 14.47 13.50
C MET A 6 -8.95 15.08 12.37
N ALA A 7 -8.85 16.41 12.31
CA ALA A 7 -8.04 17.09 11.30
C ALA A 7 -6.54 16.75 11.44
N GLY A 8 -6.03 16.68 12.67
CA GLY A 8 -4.67 16.22 12.95
C GLY A 8 -4.43 14.79 12.50
N TYR A 9 -5.35 13.88 12.83
CA TYR A 9 -5.24 12.46 12.45
C TYR A 9 -5.29 12.25 10.93
N LEU A 10 -6.17 12.96 10.23
CA LEU A 10 -6.24 12.93 8.77
C LEU A 10 -4.95 13.44 8.13
N HIS A 11 -4.38 14.53 8.66
CA HIS A 11 -3.10 15.05 8.19
C HIS A 11 -1.95 14.04 8.37
N SER A 12 -1.89 13.38 9.53
CA SER A 12 -0.93 12.30 9.81
C SER A 12 -1.11 11.07 8.91
N TRP A 13 -2.31 10.85 8.38
CA TRP A 13 -2.60 9.76 7.44
C TRP A 13 -2.27 10.11 5.98
N LEU A 14 -2.53 11.35 5.54
CA LEU A 14 -2.40 11.74 4.13
C LEU A 14 -0.98 11.54 3.59
N PHE A 15 0.04 11.92 4.35
CA PHE A 15 1.41 11.78 3.89
C PHE A 15 1.82 10.30 3.71
N PRO A 16 1.66 9.41 4.72
CA PRO A 16 1.87 7.97 4.53
C PRO A 16 1.03 7.39 3.39
N PHE A 17 -0.23 7.81 3.26
CA PHE A 17 -1.10 7.31 2.19
C PHE A 17 -0.55 7.59 0.79
N PHE A 18 -0.17 8.84 0.50
CA PHE A 18 0.42 9.17 -0.80
C PHE A 18 1.81 8.55 -1.00
N PHE A 19 2.59 8.42 0.07
CA PHE A 19 3.86 7.73 0.05
C PHE A 19 3.71 6.26 -0.34
N THR A 20 2.77 5.55 0.28
CA THR A 20 2.44 4.15 0.00
C THR A 20 1.93 3.99 -1.44
N ILE A 21 0.94 4.78 -1.86
CA ILE A 21 0.44 4.76 -3.25
C ILE A 21 1.60 4.91 -4.25
N THR A 22 2.49 5.87 -4.01
CA THR A 22 3.58 6.16 -4.93
C THR A 22 4.57 5.00 -4.99
N THR A 23 5.04 4.54 -3.83
CA THR A 23 6.05 3.48 -3.73
C THR A 23 5.53 2.15 -4.24
N GLU A 24 4.32 1.77 -3.88
CA GLU A 24 3.71 0.51 -4.31
C GLU A 24 3.35 0.52 -5.79
N THR A 25 2.86 1.65 -6.33
CA THR A 25 2.59 1.76 -7.77
C THR A 25 3.88 1.63 -8.59
N ILE A 26 5.01 2.13 -8.09
CA ILE A 26 6.32 1.94 -8.72
C ILE A 26 6.70 0.45 -8.72
N ILE A 27 6.55 -0.25 -7.59
CA ILE A 27 6.82 -1.70 -7.51
C ILE A 27 5.90 -2.48 -8.45
N LEU A 28 4.61 -2.19 -8.45
CA LEU A 28 3.61 -2.79 -9.34
C LEU A 28 4.02 -2.62 -10.81
N TRP A 29 4.40 -1.40 -11.21
CA TRP A 29 4.87 -1.12 -12.56
C TRP A 29 6.16 -1.89 -12.90
N LEU A 30 7.14 -1.93 -12.00
CA LEU A 30 8.39 -2.68 -12.19
C LEU A 30 8.09 -4.17 -12.41
N PHE A 31 7.23 -4.77 -11.58
CA PHE A 31 6.87 -6.17 -11.73
C PHE A 31 6.14 -6.43 -13.05
N VAL A 32 5.13 -5.63 -13.39
CA VAL A 32 4.37 -5.78 -14.63
C VAL A 32 5.28 -5.68 -15.87
N ARG A 33 6.17 -4.69 -15.91
CA ARG A 33 6.99 -4.39 -17.09
C ARG A 33 8.28 -5.16 -17.19
N LYS A 34 9.01 -5.30 -16.08
CA LYS A 34 10.38 -5.81 -16.07
C LYS A 34 10.48 -7.26 -15.62
N ILE A 35 9.56 -7.73 -14.79
CA ILE A 35 9.62 -9.10 -14.25
C ILE A 35 8.65 -10.01 -15.01
N PHE A 36 7.41 -9.58 -15.21
CA PHE A 36 6.40 -10.35 -15.93
C PHE A 36 6.38 -10.10 -17.43
N HIS A 37 7.14 -9.09 -17.89
CA HIS A 37 7.30 -8.75 -19.31
C HIS A 37 5.97 -8.51 -20.04
N ILE A 38 4.98 -7.92 -19.33
CA ILE A 38 3.69 -7.58 -19.92
C ILE A 38 3.81 -6.24 -20.63
N ASN A 39 3.58 -6.24 -21.94
CA ASN A 39 3.78 -5.07 -22.78
C ASN A 39 2.67 -4.02 -22.58
N GLY A 40 2.97 -2.78 -22.96
CA GLY A 40 2.02 -1.65 -22.85
C GLY A 40 0.78 -1.80 -23.73
N ARG A 41 0.85 -2.62 -24.79
CA ARG A 41 -0.32 -2.95 -25.64
C ARG A 41 -1.31 -3.85 -24.90
N ASP A 42 -0.83 -4.84 -24.17
CA ASP A 42 -1.68 -5.80 -23.45
C ASP A 42 -2.23 -5.19 -22.14
N LEU A 43 -1.42 -4.35 -21.50
CA LEU A 43 -1.79 -3.69 -20.26
C LEU A 43 -1.30 -2.25 -20.27
N PRO A 44 -2.12 -1.25 -20.62
CA PRO A 44 -1.77 0.16 -20.61
C PRO A 44 -1.23 0.65 -19.26
N LEU A 45 -0.34 1.66 -19.29
CA LEU A 45 0.23 2.26 -18.07
C LEU A 45 -0.85 2.86 -17.15
N THR A 46 -1.88 3.47 -17.74
CA THR A 46 -3.02 4.03 -17.01
C THR A 46 -3.73 3.00 -16.15
N ILE A 47 -3.89 1.77 -16.64
CA ILE A 47 -4.50 0.67 -15.88
C ILE A 47 -3.59 0.23 -14.73
N VAL A 48 -2.27 0.18 -14.93
CA VAL A 48 -1.32 -0.15 -13.86
C VAL A 48 -1.34 0.89 -12.74
N ILE A 49 -1.33 2.17 -13.11
CA ILE A 49 -1.41 3.28 -12.15
C ILE A 49 -2.75 3.26 -11.42
N ALA A 50 -3.85 3.11 -12.16
CA ALA A 50 -5.18 3.01 -11.57
C ALA A 50 -5.26 1.84 -10.58
N ALA A 51 -4.69 0.68 -10.92
CA ALA A 51 -4.70 -0.47 -10.04
C ALA A 51 -3.95 -0.19 -8.72
N GLY A 52 -2.77 0.43 -8.78
CA GLY A 52 -2.03 0.82 -7.58
C GLY A 52 -2.82 1.80 -6.70
N ILE A 53 -3.40 2.84 -7.31
CA ILE A 53 -4.21 3.85 -6.61
C ILE A 53 -5.47 3.23 -5.98
N PHE A 54 -6.23 2.42 -6.72
CA PHE A 54 -7.50 1.88 -6.23
C PHE A 54 -7.29 0.78 -5.20
N ALA A 55 -6.27 -0.07 -5.37
CA ALA A 55 -5.96 -1.10 -4.39
C ALA A 55 -5.61 -0.46 -3.03
N ASN A 56 -4.69 0.51 -3.03
CA ASN A 56 -4.31 1.27 -1.84
C ASN A 56 -5.45 2.15 -1.30
N GLY A 57 -6.19 2.80 -2.19
CA GLY A 57 -7.35 3.63 -1.85
C GLY A 57 -8.46 2.83 -1.18
N PHE A 58 -8.51 1.52 -1.41
CA PHE A 58 -9.40 0.61 -0.70
C PHE A 58 -8.77 0.12 0.60
N THR A 59 -7.54 -0.41 0.60
CA THR A 59 -6.95 -1.08 1.75
C THR A 59 -6.49 -0.13 2.84
N HIS A 60 -5.77 0.93 2.48
CA HIS A 60 -5.08 1.80 3.43
C HIS A 60 -6.02 2.59 4.34
N PRO A 61 -7.19 3.10 3.89
CA PRO A 61 -8.18 3.67 4.80
C PRO A 61 -8.74 2.67 5.80
N GLN A 62 -8.91 1.40 5.43
CA GLN A 62 -9.38 0.37 6.38
C GLN A 62 -8.33 0.16 7.47
N VAL A 63 -7.06 0.03 7.07
CA VAL A 63 -5.94 -0.16 8.00
C VAL A 63 -5.83 0.99 9.01
N TRP A 64 -6.03 2.24 8.59
CA TRP A 64 -5.89 3.39 9.48
C TRP A 64 -7.17 3.72 10.26
N PHE A 65 -8.34 3.68 9.62
CA PHE A 65 -9.57 4.18 10.23
C PHE A 65 -10.50 3.09 10.76
N VAL A 66 -10.22 1.81 10.52
CA VAL A 66 -11.12 0.71 10.95
C VAL A 66 -10.39 -0.23 11.91
N PHE A 67 -9.22 -0.74 11.51
CA PHE A 67 -8.50 -1.76 12.29
C PHE A 67 -8.14 -1.34 13.73
N PRO A 68 -7.71 -0.09 14.01
CA PRO A 68 -7.40 0.34 15.38
C PRO A 68 -8.61 0.33 16.32
N PHE A 69 -9.83 0.35 15.78
CA PHE A 69 -11.07 0.29 16.58
C PHE A 69 -11.57 -1.13 16.79
N ILE A 70 -11.12 -2.09 15.97
CA ILE A 70 -11.50 -3.50 16.08
C ILE A 70 -10.57 -4.24 17.05
N PHE A 71 -9.27 -3.93 17.02
CA PHE A 71 -8.26 -4.65 17.79
C PHE A 71 -7.65 -3.79 18.89
N GLN A 72 -7.71 -4.27 20.13
CA GLN A 72 -7.17 -3.55 21.30
C GLN A 72 -5.63 -3.61 21.39
N SER A 73 -5.02 -4.66 20.84
CA SER A 73 -3.56 -4.81 20.81
C SER A 73 -3.00 -4.24 19.52
N TYR A 74 -2.09 -3.28 19.63
CA TYR A 74 -1.41 -2.65 18.49
C TYR A 74 -0.70 -3.68 17.60
N THR A 75 0.00 -4.64 18.21
CA THR A 75 0.71 -5.69 17.46
C THR A 75 -0.25 -6.57 16.68
N ILE A 76 -1.37 -6.96 17.29
CA ILE A 76 -2.40 -7.76 16.61
C ILE A 76 -3.03 -6.95 15.48
N ALA A 77 -3.34 -5.67 15.74
CA ALA A 77 -3.93 -4.78 14.75
C ALA A 77 -3.06 -4.67 13.49
N ILE A 78 -1.74 -4.45 13.65
CA ILE A 78 -0.80 -4.38 12.53
C ILE A 78 -0.72 -5.70 11.78
N VAL A 79 -0.49 -6.82 12.47
CA VAL A 79 -0.31 -8.11 11.77
C VAL A 79 -1.53 -8.46 10.93
N ILE A 80 -2.74 -8.25 11.47
CA ILE A 80 -3.97 -8.53 10.72
C ILE A 80 -4.17 -7.49 9.61
N ALA A 81 -3.84 -6.22 9.84
CA ALA A 81 -3.92 -5.16 8.83
C ALA A 81 -3.02 -5.42 7.63
N GLU A 82 -1.76 -5.80 7.85
CA GLU A 82 -0.83 -6.11 6.77
C GLU A 82 -1.26 -7.38 6.01
N LEU A 83 -1.73 -8.40 6.72
CA LEU A 83 -2.26 -9.61 6.09
C LEU A 83 -3.50 -9.30 5.23
N PHE A 84 -4.38 -8.43 5.73
CA PHE A 84 -5.55 -7.96 4.99
C PHE A 84 -5.13 -7.19 3.73
N ALA A 85 -4.24 -6.21 3.85
CA ALA A 85 -3.76 -5.42 2.72
C ALA A 85 -3.13 -6.34 1.64
N PHE A 86 -2.23 -7.23 2.06
CA PHE A 86 -1.59 -8.23 1.20
C PHE A 86 -2.60 -9.07 0.40
N ILE A 87 -3.60 -9.66 1.08
CA ILE A 87 -4.57 -10.52 0.40
C ILE A 87 -5.51 -9.69 -0.48
N ALA A 88 -6.02 -8.57 0.02
CA ALA A 88 -6.98 -7.74 -0.69
C ALA A 88 -6.37 -7.13 -1.97
N GLU A 89 -5.15 -6.62 -1.88
CA GLU A 89 -4.42 -6.09 -3.04
C GLU A 89 -4.06 -7.19 -4.04
N ALA A 90 -3.63 -8.37 -3.59
CA ALA A 90 -3.38 -9.49 -4.48
C ALA A 90 -4.65 -9.91 -5.25
N ILE A 91 -5.81 -9.97 -4.58
CA ILE A 91 -7.09 -10.22 -5.25
C ILE A 91 -7.40 -9.10 -6.25
N PHE A 92 -7.20 -7.84 -5.85
CA PHE A 92 -7.43 -6.68 -6.70
C PHE A 92 -6.57 -6.74 -7.97
N TYR A 93 -5.26 -6.97 -7.82
CA TYR A 93 -4.32 -7.07 -8.95
C TYR A 93 -4.63 -8.28 -9.85
N ASN A 94 -5.03 -9.42 -9.27
CA ASN A 94 -5.44 -10.59 -10.06
C ASN A 94 -6.63 -10.25 -10.97
N ILE A 95 -7.64 -9.57 -10.44
CA ILE A 95 -8.87 -9.21 -11.18
C ILE A 95 -8.59 -8.08 -12.19
N PHE A 96 -8.00 -6.98 -11.75
CA PHE A 96 -7.87 -5.76 -12.57
C PHE A 96 -6.73 -5.84 -13.59
N LEU A 97 -5.60 -6.45 -13.23
CA LEU A 97 -4.47 -6.60 -14.15
C LEU A 97 -4.50 -7.92 -14.92
N LYS A 98 -5.47 -8.80 -14.61
CA LYS A 98 -5.64 -10.13 -15.23
C LYS A 98 -4.37 -10.99 -15.17
N ILE A 99 -3.55 -10.80 -14.14
CA ILE A 99 -2.36 -11.61 -13.87
C ILE A 99 -2.75 -12.81 -13.01
N THR A 100 -1.97 -13.90 -13.04
CA THR A 100 -2.25 -15.07 -12.20
C THR A 100 -2.18 -14.72 -10.72
N ILE A 101 -2.96 -15.40 -9.87
CA ILE A 101 -2.97 -15.15 -8.42
C ILE A 101 -1.58 -15.29 -7.80
N LYS A 102 -0.76 -16.24 -8.26
CA LYS A 102 0.64 -16.38 -7.82
C LYS A 102 1.46 -15.12 -8.10
N ARG A 103 1.32 -14.55 -9.30
CA ARG A 103 1.98 -13.29 -9.66
C ARG A 103 1.45 -12.14 -8.80
N ALA A 104 0.14 -12.05 -8.62
CA ALA A 104 -0.48 -11.01 -7.81
C ALA A 104 -0.03 -11.02 -6.35
N LEU A 105 0.04 -12.21 -5.73
CA LEU A 105 0.57 -12.38 -4.37
C LEU A 105 2.03 -11.93 -4.29
N ILE A 106 2.88 -12.35 -5.23
CA ILE A 106 4.29 -11.92 -5.23
C ILE A 106 4.40 -10.39 -5.31
N VAL A 107 3.61 -9.75 -6.18
CA VAL A 107 3.66 -8.29 -6.31
C VAL A 107 3.14 -7.59 -5.07
N SER A 108 1.99 -7.98 -4.54
CA SER A 108 1.42 -7.34 -3.35
C SER A 108 2.35 -7.50 -2.14
N LEU A 109 2.90 -8.69 -1.92
CA LEU A 109 3.89 -8.90 -0.85
C LEU A 109 5.11 -7.99 -1.03
N SER A 110 5.62 -7.90 -2.26
CA SER A 110 6.81 -7.07 -2.55
C SER A 110 6.53 -5.58 -2.40
N ALA A 111 5.35 -5.13 -2.84
CA ALA A 111 4.93 -3.74 -2.76
C ALA A 111 4.74 -3.31 -1.31
N ASN A 112 3.95 -4.07 -0.54
CA ASN A 112 3.67 -3.81 0.86
C ASN A 112 4.95 -3.89 1.73
N ALA A 113 5.80 -4.91 1.51
CA ALA A 113 7.08 -4.99 2.22
C ALA A 113 7.99 -3.80 1.88
N PHE A 114 8.04 -3.37 0.62
CA PHE A 114 8.85 -2.24 0.21
C PHE A 114 8.33 -0.92 0.81
N SER A 115 7.02 -0.67 0.76
CA SER A 115 6.43 0.55 1.31
C SER A 115 6.61 0.63 2.83
N PHE A 116 6.41 -0.49 3.55
CA PHE A 116 6.66 -0.60 4.98
C PHE A 116 8.13 -0.31 5.34
N LEU A 117 9.08 -0.99 4.67
CA LEU A 117 10.52 -0.81 4.93
C LEU A 117 10.99 0.60 4.55
N ALA A 118 10.48 1.16 3.45
CA ALA A 118 10.79 2.52 3.04
C ALA A 118 10.24 3.55 4.04
N GLY A 119 9.06 3.31 4.62
CA GLY A 119 8.49 4.12 5.70
C GLY A 119 9.36 4.08 6.97
N ILE A 120 9.82 2.89 7.37
CA ILE A 120 10.77 2.72 8.48
C ILE A 120 12.07 3.49 8.21
N PHE A 121 12.63 3.33 7.02
CA PHE A 121 13.86 4.01 6.64
C PHE A 121 13.70 5.53 6.68
N LEU A 122 12.60 6.05 6.14
CA LEU A 122 12.29 7.48 6.16
C LEU A 122 12.18 8.00 7.60
N HIS A 123 11.50 7.26 8.48
CA HIS A 123 11.39 7.60 9.89
C HIS A 123 12.78 7.70 10.57
N PHE A 124 13.67 6.74 10.34
CA PHE A 124 15.03 6.79 10.88
C PHE A 124 15.84 7.96 10.31
N PHE A 125 15.78 8.19 8.99
CA PHE A 125 16.54 9.24 8.34
C PHE A 125 16.12 10.64 8.80
N VAL A 126 14.81 10.89 8.93
CA VAL A 126 14.30 12.18 9.41
C VAL A 126 14.70 12.41 10.86
N ASN A 127 14.56 11.40 11.73
CA ASN A 127 14.91 11.54 13.14
C ASN A 127 16.43 11.63 13.39
N SER A 128 17.26 11.06 12.52
CA SER A 128 18.72 11.18 12.61
C SER A 128 19.26 12.59 12.29
N LYS A 129 18.47 13.46 11.64
CA LYS A 129 18.86 14.83 11.29
C LYS A 129 18.52 15.89 12.35
N ILE A 130 17.95 15.46 13.48
CA ILE A 130 17.52 16.33 14.58
C ILE A 130 18.56 16.32 15.74
N PHE A 131 19.73 15.71 15.53
CA PHE A 131 20.88 15.74 16.44
C PHE A 131 22.10 16.39 15.79
#